data_AF-A0A420EUY8-F1
#
_entry.id   AF-A0A420EUY8-F1
#
_cell.length_a   1.000
_cell.length_b   1.000
_cell.length_c   1.000
_cell.angle_alpha   90.00
_cell.angle_beta   90.00
_cell.angle_gamma   90.00
#
_symmetry.space_group_name_H-M   'P 1'
#
loop_
_entity.id
_entity.type
_entity.pdbx_description
1 polymer ?
#
loop_
_entity_poly.entity_id
_entity_poly.type
_entity_poly.pdbx_seq_one_letter_code
_entity_poly.pdbx_strand_id
1 'polypeptide(L)'
;MDDSTGRDRSRRLTAAALLAGGVVYGAGNAFYWLMFPDDVSDTAENVVAAAGHLGAWRFETALFALAHLLLLPATLGLAATLGRRRPLAATVGGAAALLGLYFSTVHLWQYNAFFGALAGAGVDADTVRPVTTAIDGDAFVTTSFAVWLLGWMVGLLVLAFGAWRARLVALWVPLVLTTGQVLDLVGTGVPLKMVVSVLVVAGFVGLALGVGRSRAVEAPAGAATPAPATA
;
A
#
# COMPACT_ATOMS: atom_id res chain seq x y z
N MET A 1 -6.52 7.30 -33.39
CA MET A 1 -6.97 6.46 -32.26
C MET A 1 -7.57 7.40 -31.22
N ASP A 2 -8.76 7.10 -30.74
CA ASP A 2 -9.53 8.02 -29.89
C ASP A 2 -9.04 7.98 -28.43
N ASP A 3 -8.58 9.12 -27.90
CA ASP A 3 -7.99 9.29 -26.56
C ASP A 3 -8.94 8.86 -25.41
N SER A 4 -10.22 8.66 -25.73
CA SER A 4 -11.24 8.13 -24.82
C SER A 4 -10.96 6.68 -24.40
N THR A 5 -10.56 5.83 -25.35
CA THR A 5 -10.34 4.39 -25.15
C THR A 5 -9.13 4.09 -24.27
N GLY A 6 -8.04 4.84 -24.44
CA GLY A 6 -6.83 4.71 -23.65
C GLY A 6 -7.04 5.09 -22.17
N ARG A 7 -7.78 6.18 -21.92
CA ARG A 7 -8.12 6.63 -20.57
C ARG A 7 -8.99 5.63 -19.82
N ASP A 8 -9.97 5.03 -20.51
CA ASP A 8 -10.83 4.00 -19.93
C ASP A 8 -10.04 2.75 -19.53
N ARG A 9 -9.14 2.28 -20.41
CA ARG A 9 -8.28 1.13 -20.13
C ARG A 9 -7.34 1.41 -18.95
N SER A 10 -6.70 2.58 -18.93
CA SER A 10 -5.84 2.99 -17.81
C SER A 10 -6.58 2.99 -16.48
N ARG A 11 -7.78 3.58 -16.39
CA ARG A 11 -8.59 3.58 -15.16
C ARG A 11 -8.99 2.19 -14.71
N ARG A 12 -9.38 1.30 -15.63
CA ARG A 12 -9.71 -0.10 -15.31
C ARG A 12 -8.50 -0.85 -14.76
N LEU A 13 -7.33 -0.67 -15.38
CA LEU A 13 -6.08 -1.25 -14.90
C LEU A 13 -5.72 -0.71 -13.50
N THR A 14 -5.84 0.60 -13.27
CA THR A 14 -5.64 1.20 -11.94
C THR A 14 -6.59 0.61 -10.90
N ALA A 15 -7.88 0.50 -11.21
CA ALA A 15 -8.86 -0.06 -10.29
C ALA A 15 -8.59 -1.54 -10.00
N ALA A 16 -8.24 -2.33 -11.02
CA ALA A 16 -7.87 -3.73 -10.85
C ALA A 16 -6.59 -3.88 -10.02
N ALA A 17 -5.58 -3.05 -10.25
CA ALA A 17 -4.33 -3.06 -9.50
C ALA A 17 -4.52 -2.61 -8.05
N LEU A 18 -5.36 -1.59 -7.78
CA LEU A 18 -5.74 -1.19 -6.41
C LEU A 18 -6.45 -2.35 -5.68
N LEU A 19 -7.40 -3.00 -6.35
CA LEU A 19 -8.15 -4.11 -5.76
C LEU A 19 -7.23 -5.30 -5.48
N ALA A 20 -6.50 -5.77 -6.49
CA ALA A 20 -5.61 -6.91 -6.35
C ALA A 20 -4.48 -6.62 -5.35
N GLY A 21 -3.80 -5.48 -5.48
CA GLY A 21 -2.73 -5.07 -4.58
C GLY A 21 -3.21 -4.93 -3.13
N GLY A 22 -4.38 -4.32 -2.91
CA GLY A 22 -4.97 -4.19 -1.57
C GLY A 22 -5.38 -5.51 -0.95
N VAL A 23 -5.97 -6.42 -1.74
CA VAL A 23 -6.32 -7.78 -1.28
C VAL A 23 -5.07 -8.59 -0.94
N VAL A 24 -4.06 -8.57 -1.83
CA VAL A 24 -2.80 -9.29 -1.59
C VAL A 24 -2.06 -8.72 -0.38
N TYR A 25 -2.03 -7.39 -0.21
CA TYR A 25 -1.44 -6.74 0.95
C TYR A 25 -2.16 -7.13 2.24
N GLY A 26 -3.49 -7.04 2.28
CA GLY A 26 -4.27 -7.42 3.46
C GLY A 26 -4.14 -8.90 3.80
N ALA A 27 -4.12 -9.78 2.80
CA ALA A 27 -3.88 -11.20 2.99
C ALA A 27 -2.46 -11.48 3.50
N GLY A 28 -1.45 -10.78 2.98
CA GLY A 28 -0.07 -10.84 3.47
C GLY A 28 0.06 -10.41 4.92
N ASN A 29 -0.59 -9.30 5.28
CA ASN A 29 -0.62 -8.83 6.67
C ASN A 29 -1.31 -9.83 7.59
N ALA A 30 -2.49 -10.33 7.22
CA ALA A 30 -3.19 -11.36 8.00
C ALA A 30 -2.33 -12.63 8.16
N PHE A 31 -1.70 -13.07 7.08
CA PHE A 31 -0.83 -14.24 7.09
C PHE A 31 0.38 -14.05 8.01
N TYR A 32 1.06 -12.91 7.93
CA TYR A 32 2.19 -12.57 8.80
C TYR A 32 1.81 -12.71 10.27
N TRP A 33 0.73 -12.05 10.70
CA TRP A 33 0.33 -12.06 12.10
C TRP A 33 -0.24 -13.40 12.60
N LEU A 34 -0.68 -14.31 11.72
CA LEU A 34 -1.04 -15.67 12.11
C LEU A 34 0.17 -16.56 12.33
N MET A 35 1.20 -16.39 11.50
CA MET A 35 2.39 -17.24 11.51
C MET A 35 3.44 -16.74 12.49
N PHE A 36 3.48 -15.43 12.73
CA PHE A 36 4.46 -14.74 13.57
C PHE A 36 3.72 -13.83 14.57
N PRO A 37 2.96 -14.41 15.52
CA PRO A 37 2.09 -13.65 16.42
C PRO A 37 2.85 -12.88 17.51
N ASP A 38 4.10 -13.27 17.79
CA ASP A 38 4.96 -12.61 18.76
C ASP A 38 5.65 -11.41 18.09
N ASP A 39 5.51 -10.23 18.70
CA ASP A 39 6.27 -9.05 18.30
C ASP A 39 7.75 -9.33 18.55
N VAL A 40 8.50 -9.47 17.46
CA VAL A 40 9.95 -9.62 17.53
C VAL A 40 10.54 -8.26 17.89
N SER A 41 10.72 -8.03 19.20
CA SER A 41 11.26 -6.76 19.72
C SER A 41 12.75 -6.57 19.44
N ASP A 42 13.47 -7.67 19.19
CA ASP A 42 14.89 -7.71 18.82
C ASP A 42 15.07 -8.21 17.39
N THR A 43 15.58 -7.36 16.51
CA THR A 43 15.81 -7.68 15.10
C THR A 43 16.54 -9.01 14.87
N ALA A 44 17.48 -9.40 15.75
CA ALA A 44 18.22 -10.65 15.59
C ALA A 44 17.32 -11.90 15.72
N GLU A 45 16.25 -11.82 16.49
CA GLU A 45 15.29 -12.90 16.69
C GLU A 45 14.46 -13.20 15.42
N ASN A 46 14.47 -12.31 14.42
CA ASN A 46 13.88 -12.60 13.10
C ASN A 46 14.51 -13.84 12.44
N VAL A 47 15.78 -14.14 12.72
CA VAL A 47 16.43 -15.38 12.26
C VAL A 47 15.75 -16.60 12.89
N VAL A 48 15.40 -16.53 14.17
CA VAL A 48 14.76 -17.64 14.90
C VAL A 48 13.33 -17.84 14.41
N ALA A 49 12.58 -16.74 14.26
CA ALA A 49 11.23 -16.78 13.70
C ALA A 49 11.24 -17.38 12.28
N ALA A 50 12.17 -16.94 11.43
CA ALA A 50 12.36 -17.50 10.10
C ALA A 50 12.80 -18.96 10.14
N ALA A 51 13.68 -19.38 11.06
CA ALA A 51 14.13 -20.76 11.18
C ALA A 51 13.01 -21.71 11.60
N GLY A 52 12.12 -21.27 12.51
CA GLY A 52 10.95 -22.04 12.94
C GLY A 52 9.95 -22.30 11.81
N HIS A 53 9.81 -21.36 10.87
CA HIS A 53 8.82 -21.41 9.79
C HIS A 53 9.34 -20.92 8.44
N LEU A 54 10.49 -21.42 7.98
CA LEU A 54 11.20 -20.87 6.81
C LEU A 54 10.36 -20.79 5.53
N GLY A 55 9.53 -21.81 5.28
CA GLY A 55 8.61 -21.81 4.15
C GLY A 55 7.58 -20.68 4.23
N ALA A 56 7.01 -20.45 5.42
CA ALA A 56 6.05 -19.37 5.66
C ALA A 56 6.71 -17.99 5.54
N TRP A 57 7.93 -17.84 6.06
CA TRP A 57 8.70 -16.60 5.96
C TRP A 57 8.94 -16.20 4.51
N ARG A 58 9.44 -17.14 3.68
CA ARG A 58 9.66 -16.89 2.25
C ARG A 58 8.36 -16.61 1.49
N PHE A 59 7.29 -17.33 1.83
CA PHE A 59 5.98 -17.12 1.23
C PHE A 59 5.42 -15.74 1.56
N GLU A 60 5.50 -15.31 2.81
CA GLU A 60 5.12 -13.96 3.26
C GLU A 60 5.91 -12.89 2.50
N THR A 61 7.23 -13.06 2.38
CA THR A 61 8.10 -12.10 1.71
C THR A 61 7.71 -11.96 0.23
N ALA A 62 7.45 -13.08 -0.45
CA ALA A 62 6.99 -13.08 -1.84
C ALA A 62 5.59 -12.45 -1.98
N LEU A 63 4.70 -12.71 -1.03
CA LEU A 63 3.33 -12.20 -1.02
C LEU A 63 3.31 -10.68 -0.86
N PHE A 64 4.08 -10.13 0.07
CA PHE A 64 4.22 -8.68 0.19
C PHE A 64 4.98 -8.08 -0.99
N ALA A 65 6.02 -8.72 -1.51
CA ALA A 65 6.70 -8.23 -2.72
C ALA A 65 5.71 -8.09 -3.89
N LEU A 66 4.85 -9.09 -4.10
CA LEU A 66 3.78 -9.04 -5.10
C LEU A 66 2.77 -7.92 -4.81
N ALA A 67 2.36 -7.75 -3.56
CA ALA A 67 1.47 -6.66 -3.15
C ALA A 67 2.05 -5.29 -3.55
N HIS A 68 3.32 -5.04 -3.23
CA HIS A 68 3.99 -3.78 -3.52
C HIS A 68 4.15 -3.55 -5.03
N LEU A 69 4.49 -4.59 -5.79
CA LEU A 69 4.56 -4.52 -7.25
C LEU A 69 3.21 -4.16 -7.89
N LEU A 70 2.10 -4.62 -7.33
CA LEU A 70 0.75 -4.25 -7.78
C LEU A 70 0.37 -2.84 -7.32
N LEU A 71 0.77 -2.45 -6.12
CA LEU A 71 0.43 -1.15 -5.53
C LEU A 71 1.21 0.02 -6.17
N LEU A 72 2.39 -0.21 -6.73
CA LEU A 72 3.15 0.82 -7.47
C LEU A 72 2.37 1.42 -8.65
N PRO A 73 1.97 0.64 -9.68
CA PRO A 73 1.17 1.17 -10.78
C PRO A 73 -0.22 1.61 -10.33
N ALA A 74 -0.80 0.97 -9.31
CA ALA A 74 -2.07 1.39 -8.71
C ALA A 74 -2.00 2.81 -8.12
N THR A 75 -0.94 3.11 -7.37
CA THR A 75 -0.70 4.42 -6.75
C THR A 75 -0.44 5.49 -7.80
N LEU A 76 0.39 5.18 -8.81
CA LEU A 76 0.61 6.09 -9.93
C LEU A 76 -0.69 6.39 -10.69
N GLY A 77 -1.49 5.36 -10.97
CA GLY A 77 -2.78 5.51 -11.64
C GLY A 77 -3.80 6.30 -10.82
N LEU A 78 -3.81 6.12 -9.49
CA LEU A 78 -4.65 6.90 -8.57
C LEU A 78 -4.24 8.37 -8.57
N ALA A 79 -2.93 8.65 -8.45
CA ALA A 79 -2.39 10.01 -8.51
C ALA A 79 -2.71 10.68 -9.85
N ALA A 80 -2.52 9.99 -10.97
CA ALA A 80 -2.87 10.49 -12.31
C ALA A 80 -4.38 10.79 -12.44
N THR A 81 -5.24 9.91 -11.90
CA THR A 81 -6.69 10.13 -11.87
C THR A 81 -7.06 11.36 -11.05
N LEU A 82 -6.39 11.55 -9.92
CA LEU A 82 -6.62 12.65 -8.99
C LEU A 82 -6.07 13.99 -9.51
N GLY A 83 -4.97 13.97 -10.25
CA GLY A 83 -4.21 15.16 -10.68
C GLY A 83 -5.04 16.19 -11.44
N ARG A 84 -6.08 15.74 -12.17
CA ARG A 84 -7.02 16.63 -12.88
C ARG A 84 -7.88 17.50 -11.95
N ARG A 85 -8.19 17.01 -10.75
CA ARG A 85 -9.12 17.67 -9.80
C ARG A 85 -8.42 18.21 -8.56
N ARG A 86 -7.33 17.56 -8.13
CA ARG A 86 -6.56 17.88 -6.92
C ARG A 86 -5.06 17.69 -7.19
N PRO A 87 -4.42 18.58 -7.97
CA PRO A 87 -3.03 18.42 -8.40
C PRO A 87 -2.06 18.32 -7.21
N LEU A 88 -2.23 19.15 -6.18
CA LEU A 88 -1.34 19.13 -5.01
C LEU A 88 -1.39 17.80 -4.26
N ALA A 89 -2.59 17.27 -3.99
CA ALA A 89 -2.75 15.98 -3.32
C ALA A 89 -2.21 14.82 -4.17
N ALA A 90 -2.42 14.88 -5.48
CA ALA A 90 -1.88 13.90 -6.42
C ALA A 90 -0.34 13.90 -6.42
N THR A 91 0.30 15.07 -6.49
CA THR A 91 1.75 15.18 -6.53
C THR A 91 2.39 14.81 -5.19
N VAL A 92 1.94 15.42 -4.08
CA VAL A 92 2.54 15.18 -2.76
C VAL A 92 2.23 13.77 -2.28
N GLY A 93 0.96 13.37 -2.32
CA GLY A 93 0.54 12.04 -1.89
C GLY A 93 1.11 10.93 -2.79
N GLY A 94 1.12 11.16 -4.10
CA GLY A 94 1.68 10.22 -5.07
C GLY A 94 3.19 10.05 -4.91
N ALA A 95 3.96 11.14 -4.80
CA ALA A 95 5.40 11.08 -4.59
C ALA A 95 5.75 10.40 -3.26
N ALA A 96 5.08 10.77 -2.17
CA ALA A 96 5.30 10.17 -0.85
C ALA A 96 4.97 8.67 -0.85
N ALA A 97 3.81 8.28 -1.38
CA ALA A 97 3.38 6.88 -1.40
C ALA A 97 4.26 6.01 -2.31
N LEU A 98 4.66 6.52 -3.48
CA LEU A 98 5.56 5.79 -4.39
C LEU A 98 6.95 5.61 -3.80
N LEU A 99 7.49 6.65 -3.15
CA LEU A 99 8.77 6.55 -2.44
C LEU A 99 8.67 5.54 -1.29
N GLY A 100 7.57 5.59 -0.54
CA GLY A 100 7.26 4.64 0.53
C GLY A 100 7.24 3.19 0.03
N LEU A 101 6.48 2.92 -1.04
CA LEU A 101 6.40 1.60 -1.67
C LEU A 101 7.75 1.11 -2.20
N TYR A 102 8.56 2.01 -2.77
CA TYR A 102 9.91 1.67 -3.23
C TYR A 102 10.81 1.19 -2.09
N PHE A 103 10.93 1.99 -1.02
CA PHE A 103 11.74 1.60 0.13
C PHE A 103 11.19 0.37 0.85
N SER A 104 9.86 0.19 0.90
CA SER A 104 9.23 -1.04 1.38
C SER A 104 9.70 -2.27 0.58
N THR A 105 9.70 -2.15 -0.74
CA THR A 105 10.13 -3.24 -1.63
C THR A 105 11.59 -3.59 -1.40
N VAL A 106 12.46 -2.57 -1.27
CA VAL A 106 13.87 -2.76 -0.92
C VAL A 106 14.00 -3.45 0.44
N HIS A 107 13.25 -2.99 1.46
CA HIS A 107 13.26 -3.60 2.78
C HIS A 107 12.85 -5.07 2.72
N LEU A 108 11.75 -5.44 2.06
CA LEU A 108 11.34 -6.85 1.93
C LEU A 108 12.42 -7.72 1.27
N TRP A 109 13.02 -7.25 0.17
CA TRP A 109 14.00 -8.03 -0.57
C TRP A 109 15.39 -8.08 0.05
N GLN A 110 15.78 -7.07 0.82
CA GLN A 110 17.12 -7.00 1.42
C GLN A 110 17.13 -7.38 2.89
N TYR A 111 16.04 -7.11 3.62
CA TYR A 111 15.93 -7.39 5.06
C TYR A 111 15.24 -8.74 5.29
N ASN A 112 13.98 -8.92 4.85
CA ASN A 112 13.28 -10.20 5.10
C ASN A 112 13.96 -11.38 4.38
N ALA A 113 14.39 -11.20 3.13
CA ALA A 113 15.11 -12.25 2.43
C ALA A 113 16.47 -12.58 3.07
N PHE A 114 17.15 -11.59 3.66
CA PHE A 114 18.39 -11.78 4.40
C PHE A 114 18.19 -12.68 5.62
N PHE A 115 17.17 -12.41 6.45
CA PHE A 115 16.84 -13.29 7.59
C PHE A 115 16.46 -14.70 7.15
N GLY A 116 15.69 -14.82 6.06
CA GLY A 116 15.34 -16.13 5.48
C GLY A 116 16.56 -16.89 4.92
N ALA A 117 17.59 -16.19 4.44
CA ALA A 117 18.82 -16.80 3.97
C ALA A 117 19.68 -17.29 5.15
N LEU A 118 19.86 -16.46 6.18
CA LEU A 118 20.58 -16.82 7.40
C LEU A 118 19.94 -18.00 8.12
N ALA A 119 18.62 -17.97 8.31
CA ALA A 119 17.85 -19.06 8.89
C ALA A 119 18.00 -20.36 8.08
N GLY A 120 17.92 -20.26 6.75
CA GLY A 120 18.12 -21.42 5.86
C GLY A 120 19.54 -21.99 5.90
N ALA A 121 20.53 -21.20 6.29
CA ALA A 121 21.91 -21.63 6.49
C ALA A 121 22.19 -22.13 7.93
N GLY A 122 21.21 -22.09 8.82
CA GLY A 122 21.36 -22.52 10.22
C GLY A 122 22.19 -21.57 11.08
N VAL A 123 22.27 -20.28 10.69
CA VAL A 123 22.93 -19.25 11.50
C VAL A 123 22.05 -18.95 12.72
N ASP A 124 22.65 -18.84 13.90
CA ASP A 124 21.93 -18.48 15.14
C ASP A 124 21.76 -16.96 15.29
N ALA A 125 20.82 -16.56 16.15
CA ALA A 125 20.54 -15.15 16.41
C ALA A 125 21.75 -14.41 17.01
N ASP A 126 22.52 -15.06 17.89
CA ASP A 126 23.64 -14.43 18.58
C ASP A 126 24.80 -14.07 17.63
N THR A 127 25.01 -14.86 16.58
CA THR A 127 25.97 -14.56 15.50
C THR A 127 25.52 -13.35 14.67
N VAL A 128 24.21 -13.14 14.51
CA VAL A 128 23.64 -12.09 13.67
C VAL A 128 23.46 -10.78 14.44
N ARG A 129 23.28 -10.86 15.76
CA ARG A 129 23.02 -9.75 16.68
C ARG A 129 23.99 -8.56 16.53
N PRO A 130 25.32 -8.72 16.44
CA PRO A 130 26.22 -7.58 16.28
C PRO A 130 25.97 -6.81 14.97
N VAL A 131 25.62 -7.52 13.89
CA VAL A 131 25.33 -6.93 12.59
C VAL A 131 24.01 -6.17 12.64
N THR A 132 22.97 -6.76 13.22
CA THR A 132 21.66 -6.11 13.31
C THR A 132 21.67 -4.92 14.27
N THR A 133 22.37 -5.00 15.39
CA THR A 133 22.58 -3.85 16.29
C THR A 133 23.29 -2.70 15.56
N ALA A 134 24.30 -2.99 14.73
CA ALA A 134 24.98 -1.95 13.95
C ALA A 134 24.07 -1.33 12.88
N ILE A 135 23.25 -2.15 12.20
CA ILE A 135 22.27 -1.70 11.20
C ILE A 135 21.18 -0.84 11.85
N ASP A 136 20.62 -1.28 12.97
CA ASP A 136 19.55 -0.57 13.70
C ASP A 136 20.06 0.73 14.34
N GLY A 137 21.35 0.79 14.69
CA GLY A 137 22.00 2.00 15.18
C GLY A 137 22.43 2.99 14.08
N ASP A 138 22.37 2.59 12.81
CA ASP A 138 22.80 3.43 11.69
C ASP A 138 21.70 4.42 11.27
N ALA A 139 22.08 5.70 11.20
CA ALA A 139 21.15 6.77 10.89
C ALA A 139 20.62 6.70 9.44
N PHE A 140 21.42 6.21 8.49
CA PHE A 140 21.01 6.08 7.11
C PHE A 140 19.98 4.96 6.94
N VAL A 141 20.20 3.81 7.58
CA VAL A 141 19.23 2.71 7.61
C VAL A 141 17.93 3.16 8.26
N THR A 142 18.01 3.74 9.47
CA THR A 142 16.82 4.21 10.21
C THR A 142 16.04 5.25 9.41
N THR A 143 16.73 6.17 8.73
CA THR A 143 16.10 7.17 7.87
C THR A 143 15.39 6.51 6.68
N SER A 144 15.99 5.49 6.05
CA SER A 144 15.36 4.77 4.95
C SER A 144 14.07 4.05 5.37
N PHE A 145 14.06 3.46 6.56
CA PHE A 145 12.88 2.84 7.16
C PHE A 145 11.81 3.88 7.48
N ALA A 146 12.19 5.02 8.05
CA ALA A 146 11.26 6.13 8.31
C ALA A 146 10.64 6.69 7.01
N VAL A 147 11.43 6.81 5.94
CA VAL A 147 10.93 7.25 4.62
C VAL A 147 9.93 6.23 4.06
N TRP A 148 10.20 4.93 4.19
CA TRP A 148 9.22 3.91 3.86
C TRP A 148 7.92 4.10 4.63
N LEU A 149 8.00 4.02 5.97
CA LEU A 149 6.84 4.00 6.85
C LEU A 149 5.99 5.27 6.69
N LEU A 150 6.63 6.44 6.82
CA LEU A 150 5.95 7.73 6.72
C LEU A 150 5.48 8.01 5.29
N GLY A 151 6.31 7.70 4.28
CA GLY A 151 5.96 7.91 2.88
C GLY A 151 4.72 7.11 2.49
N TRP A 152 4.66 5.84 2.87
CA TRP A 152 3.50 4.98 2.65
C TRP A 152 2.28 5.47 3.42
N MET A 153 2.41 5.67 4.74
CA MET A 153 1.28 6.05 5.59
C MET A 153 0.70 7.39 5.18
N VAL A 154 1.53 8.44 5.19
CA VAL A 154 1.11 9.81 4.89
C VAL A 154 0.70 9.93 3.42
N GLY A 155 1.47 9.36 2.50
CA GLY A 155 1.17 9.42 1.07
C GLY A 155 -0.17 8.79 0.72
N LEU A 156 -0.45 7.58 1.23
CA LEU A 156 -1.72 6.91 1.02
C LEU A 156 -2.90 7.70 1.60
N LEU A 157 -2.76 8.27 2.80
CA LEU A 157 -3.82 9.08 3.40
C LEU A 157 -4.08 10.38 2.62
N VAL A 158 -3.02 11.08 2.18
CA VAL A 158 -3.15 12.27 1.33
C VAL A 158 -3.87 11.92 0.02
N LEU A 159 -3.54 10.80 -0.62
CA LEU A 159 -4.23 10.32 -1.81
C LEU A 159 -5.70 9.95 -1.52
N ALA A 160 -5.99 9.25 -0.43
CA ALA A 160 -7.34 8.84 -0.07
C ALA A 160 -8.25 10.02 0.27
N PHE A 161 -7.78 10.97 1.09
CA PHE A 161 -8.50 12.21 1.37
C PHE A 161 -8.61 13.08 0.12
N GLY A 162 -7.58 13.13 -0.72
CA GLY A 162 -7.63 13.77 -2.03
C GLY A 162 -8.74 13.18 -2.92
N ALA A 163 -8.84 11.85 -2.98
CA ALA A 163 -9.87 11.14 -3.73
C ALA A 163 -11.27 11.45 -3.20
N TRP A 164 -11.47 11.51 -1.88
CA TRP A 164 -12.72 11.94 -1.28
C TRP A 164 -13.06 13.41 -1.64
N ARG A 165 -12.09 14.32 -1.49
CA ARG A 165 -12.26 15.75 -1.86
C ARG A 165 -12.50 15.95 -3.35
N ALA A 166 -12.05 15.02 -4.19
CA ALA A 166 -12.30 14.98 -5.63
C ALA A 166 -13.63 14.28 -5.99
N ARG A 167 -14.40 13.84 -4.97
CA ARG A 167 -15.66 13.09 -5.10
C ARG A 167 -15.50 11.78 -5.88
N LEU A 168 -14.32 11.16 -5.81
CA LEU A 168 -14.08 9.83 -6.39
C LEU A 168 -14.58 8.74 -5.44
N VAL A 169 -14.47 8.96 -4.13
CA VAL A 169 -14.88 8.02 -3.08
C VAL A 169 -15.71 8.70 -2.00
N ALA A 170 -16.44 7.92 -1.21
CA ALA A 170 -17.14 8.39 -0.02
C ALA A 170 -16.16 8.58 1.15
N LEU A 171 -16.57 9.38 2.15
CA LEU A 171 -15.73 9.74 3.31
C LEU A 171 -15.31 8.51 4.13
N TRP A 172 -16.08 7.43 4.13
CA TRP A 172 -15.73 6.22 4.86
C TRP A 172 -14.40 5.60 4.40
N VAL A 173 -14.01 5.77 3.12
CA VAL A 173 -12.79 5.18 2.57
C VAL A 173 -11.52 5.71 3.24
N PRO A 174 -11.25 7.04 3.25
CA PRO A 174 -10.09 7.56 3.97
C PRO A 174 -10.18 7.31 5.48
N LEU A 175 -11.38 7.36 6.08
CA LEU A 175 -11.52 7.09 7.52
C LEU A 175 -11.13 5.65 7.88
N VAL A 176 -11.58 4.66 7.11
CA VAL A 176 -11.24 3.25 7.29
C VAL A 176 -9.73 3.02 7.12
N LEU A 177 -9.10 3.64 6.13
CA LEU A 177 -7.64 3.56 5.93
C LEU A 177 -6.88 4.22 7.09
N THR A 178 -7.32 5.38 7.57
CA THR A 178 -6.75 6.05 8.74
C THR A 178 -6.89 5.18 9.98
N THR A 179 -8.09 4.65 10.26
CA THR A 179 -8.32 3.75 11.38
C THR A 179 -7.44 2.51 11.28
N GLY A 180 -7.34 1.89 10.10
CA GLY A 180 -6.46 0.75 9.87
C GLY A 180 -5.00 1.06 10.20
N GLN A 181 -4.46 2.18 9.68
CA GLN A 181 -3.07 2.59 9.95
C GLN A 181 -2.82 2.93 11.42
N VAL A 182 -3.75 3.62 12.08
CA VAL A 182 -3.61 3.95 13.50
C VAL A 182 -3.62 2.67 14.34
N LEU A 183 -4.59 1.78 14.10
CA LEU A 183 -4.68 0.50 14.80
C LEU A 183 -3.48 -0.41 14.53
N ASP A 184 -2.89 -0.33 13.33
CA ASP A 184 -1.67 -1.07 13.03
C ASP A 184 -0.48 -0.56 13.85
N LEU A 185 -0.37 0.76 14.02
CA LEU A 185 0.73 1.38 14.74
C LEU A 185 0.64 1.20 16.27
N VAL A 186 -0.55 1.35 16.84
CA VAL A 186 -0.74 1.36 18.31
C VAL A 186 -1.25 0.03 18.87
N GLY A 187 -1.77 -0.83 17.99
CA GLY A 187 -2.43 -2.06 18.35
C GLY A 187 -1.51 -3.27 18.30
N THR A 188 -1.61 -4.12 19.31
CA THR A 188 -0.92 -5.41 19.38
C THR A 188 -1.91 -6.56 19.38
N GLY A 189 -1.43 -7.75 19.04
CA GLY A 189 -2.20 -8.99 19.07
C GLY A 189 -2.97 -9.33 17.79
N VAL A 190 -3.02 -10.63 17.51
CA VAL A 190 -3.58 -11.20 16.27
C VAL A 190 -5.00 -10.72 15.95
N PRO A 191 -5.98 -10.70 16.88
CA PRO A 191 -7.34 -10.28 16.55
C PRO A 191 -7.42 -8.85 16.01
N LEU A 192 -6.61 -7.94 16.57
CA LEU A 192 -6.59 -6.55 16.13
C LEU A 192 -5.92 -6.41 14.77
N LYS A 193 -4.84 -7.16 14.53
CA LYS A 193 -4.15 -7.19 13.24
C LYS A 193 -5.00 -7.82 12.12
N MET A 194 -5.91 -8.74 12.47
CA MET A 194 -6.94 -9.22 11.54
C MET A 194 -7.92 -8.11 11.16
N VAL A 195 -8.37 -7.33 12.12
CA VAL A 195 -9.24 -6.17 11.86
C VAL A 195 -8.52 -5.16 10.97
N VAL A 196 -7.25 -4.84 11.25
CA VAL A 196 -6.41 -3.98 10.41
C VAL A 196 -6.38 -4.49 8.97
N SER A 197 -6.13 -5.80 8.78
CA SER A 197 -6.09 -6.43 7.46
C SER A 197 -7.40 -6.23 6.69
N VAL A 198 -8.54 -6.45 7.35
CA VAL A 198 -9.88 -6.23 6.76
C VAL A 198 -10.12 -4.76 6.41
N LEU A 199 -9.74 -3.84 7.29
CA LEU A 199 -9.88 -2.39 7.06
C LEU A 199 -9.05 -1.93 5.86
N VAL A 200 -7.81 -2.40 5.74
CA VAL A 200 -6.95 -2.09 4.60
C VAL A 200 -7.57 -2.59 3.29
N VAL A 201 -8.05 -3.84 3.25
CA VAL A 201 -8.76 -4.39 2.08
C VAL A 201 -9.98 -3.56 1.74
N ALA A 202 -10.82 -3.24 2.73
CA ALA A 202 -12.02 -2.42 2.53
C ALA A 202 -11.69 -1.03 1.97
N GLY A 203 -10.63 -0.40 2.47
CA GLY A 203 -10.13 0.88 1.97
C GLY A 203 -9.69 0.82 0.51
N PHE A 204 -8.88 -0.18 0.14
CA PHE A 204 -8.45 -0.38 -1.25
C PHE A 204 -9.60 -0.74 -2.20
N VAL A 205 -10.56 -1.55 -1.75
CA VAL A 205 -11.81 -1.82 -2.48
C VAL A 205 -12.57 -0.51 -2.72
N GLY A 206 -12.69 0.35 -1.70
CA GLY A 206 -13.31 1.66 -1.82
C GLY A 206 -12.62 2.55 -2.87
N LEU A 207 -11.29 2.63 -2.85
CA LEU A 207 -10.50 3.35 -3.85
C LEU A 207 -10.69 2.78 -5.26
N ALA A 208 -10.61 1.46 -5.42
CA ALA A 208 -10.80 0.78 -6.70
C ALA A 208 -12.18 1.06 -7.31
N LEU A 209 -13.24 0.94 -6.51
CA LEU A 209 -14.61 1.25 -6.93
C LEU A 209 -14.78 2.72 -7.31
N GLY A 210 -14.16 3.63 -6.57
CA GLY A 210 -14.20 5.07 -6.87
C GLY A 210 -13.54 5.41 -8.21
N VAL A 211 -12.34 4.86 -8.45
CA VAL A 211 -11.63 5.03 -9.73
C VAL A 211 -12.43 4.40 -10.88
N GLY A 212 -13.00 3.22 -10.69
CA GLY A 212 -13.81 2.53 -11.70
C GLY A 212 -15.11 3.27 -12.09
N ARG A 213 -15.77 3.92 -11.13
CA ARG A 213 -17.06 4.62 -11.33
C ARG A 213 -16.95 6.04 -11.89
N SER A 214 -15.76 6.63 -11.90
CA SER A 214 -15.52 8.03 -12.29
C SER A 214 -15.89 8.40 -13.75
N ARG A 215 -16.33 7.43 -14.56
CA ARG A 215 -16.88 7.60 -15.91
C ARG A 215 -18.26 8.26 -15.94
N ALA A 216 -19.11 8.04 -14.94
CA ALA A 216 -20.52 8.42 -15.01
C ALA A 216 -20.79 9.93 -14.85
N VAL A 217 -19.89 10.68 -14.23
CA VAL A 217 -20.10 12.10 -13.89
C VAL A 217 -19.49 13.06 -14.91
N GLU A 218 -18.57 12.59 -15.75
CA GLU A 218 -17.79 13.43 -16.68
C GLU A 218 -18.41 13.52 -18.08
N ALA A 219 -19.54 12.84 -18.34
CA ALA A 219 -20.35 13.04 -19.54
C ALA A 219 -21.11 14.37 -19.41
N PRO A 220 -20.88 15.36 -20.28
CA PRO A 220 -21.68 16.57 -20.28
C PRO A 220 -23.13 16.18 -20.54
N ALA A 221 -24.05 16.69 -19.71
CA ALA A 221 -25.41 16.91 -20.15
C ALA A 221 -25.28 17.72 -21.45
N GLY A 222 -25.50 17.06 -22.59
CA GLY A 222 -25.44 17.71 -23.88
C GLY A 222 -26.31 18.94 -23.79
N ALA A 223 -25.67 20.10 -23.95
CA ALA A 223 -26.38 21.34 -24.15
C ALA A 223 -27.30 21.10 -25.34
N ALA A 224 -28.59 20.93 -25.05
CA ALA A 224 -29.63 21.11 -26.04
C ALA A 224 -29.52 22.58 -26.46
N THR A 225 -28.78 22.84 -27.53
CA THR A 225 -28.77 24.13 -28.20
C THR A 225 -30.22 24.42 -28.57
N PRO A 226 -30.86 25.47 -28.03
CA PRO A 226 -32.19 25.85 -28.47
C PRO A 226 -32.12 26.15 -29.97
N ALA A 227 -32.96 25.50 -30.77
CA ALA A 227 -33.06 25.78 -32.18
C ALA A 227 -33.34 27.29 -32.39
N PRO A 228 -32.66 27.98 -33.31
CA PRO A 228 -32.97 29.37 -33.60
C PRO A 228 -34.41 29.45 -34.13
N ALA A 229 -35.23 30.30 -33.50
CA ALA A 229 -36.57 30.62 -33.99
C ALA A 229 -36.43 31.29 -35.36
N THR A 230 -36.98 30.66 -36.39
CA THR A 230 -37.16 31.25 -37.71
C THR A 230 -38.22 32.35 -37.62
N ALA A 231 -37.85 33.57 -37.95
CA ALA A 231 -38.75 34.70 -38.20
C ALA A 231 -38.89 34.91 -39.72
#